data_AF-A0A4R4BXE3-F1
#
_entry.id   AF-A0A4R4BXE3-F1
#
_cell.length_a   1.000
_cell.length_b   1.000
_cell.length_c   1.000
_cell.angle_alpha   90.00
_cell.angle_beta   90.00
_cell.angle_gamma   90.00
#
_symmetry.space_group_name_H-M   'P 1'
#
loop_
_entity.id
_entity.type
_entity.pdbx_description
1 polymer ?
#
loop_
_entity_poly.entity_id
_entity_poly.type
_entity_poly.pdbx_seq_one_letter_code
_entity_poly.pdbx_strand_id
1 'polypeptide(L)'
;MMAYFKVMCEGLSADDLSAALCQTIRDNRGRAWSTTLPGISALRIDLLRRQKFRCAYCQTHISDNLNGLREIDHVLPKKRTKDLNPDVVFRSTISARAQTLGYPVFTFEPLNLVITCKQCNTNKSQFDPLEVRGLNPPSDYPTWSGSFRWIHPYFDKYSDHIRITDHRLYVKVTKKGWAVIKACKLDEAETLNRSIAAEAFGAKYQGIADALDGFSSPSCEFHKEEVLDVLEAKFPSVPRIRAEEVLDIFRAAKSSKNSEEIRRAFDLAYNLEVEFGARVAEAKAEVD
;
A
#
# COMPACT_ATOMS: atom_id res chain seq x y z
N MET A 1 -5.13 19.56 18.39
CA MET A 1 -3.88 19.16 17.69
C MET A 1 -4.28 18.06 16.71
N MET A 2 -4.08 18.21 15.40
CA MET A 2 -4.42 17.14 14.45
C MET A 2 -3.48 15.95 14.72
N ALA A 3 -4.06 14.79 15.03
CA ALA A 3 -3.30 13.55 15.11
C ALA A 3 -3.07 13.00 13.70
N TYR A 4 -1.90 12.36 13.53
CA TYR A 4 -1.41 11.89 12.24
C TYR A 4 -1.15 10.39 12.33
N PHE A 5 -1.55 9.68 11.28
CA PHE A 5 -1.30 8.26 11.13
C PHE A 5 0.21 8.03 11.07
N LYS A 6 0.69 7.07 11.86
CA LYS A 6 2.10 6.70 11.89
C LYS A 6 2.50 6.02 10.58
N VAL A 7 3.39 6.65 9.82
CA VAL A 7 4.04 6.03 8.67
C VAL A 7 4.89 4.86 9.17
N MET A 8 4.58 3.65 8.69
CA MET A 8 5.27 2.45 9.15
C MET A 8 6.53 2.17 8.34
N CYS A 9 6.48 2.37 7.02
CA CYS A 9 7.63 2.24 6.11
C CYS A 9 8.13 3.61 5.68
N GLU A 10 9.10 4.15 6.42
CA GLU A 10 9.74 5.44 6.12
C GLU A 10 10.62 5.38 4.88
N GLY A 11 11.20 4.23 4.55
CA GLY A 11 12.10 4.05 3.42
C GLY A 11 12.80 2.69 3.52
N LEU A 12 13.53 2.35 2.47
CA LEU A 12 14.32 1.13 2.34
C LEU A 12 15.81 1.48 2.31
N SER A 13 16.64 0.69 2.98
CA SER A 13 18.10 0.77 2.86
C SER A 13 18.56 -0.10 1.70
N ALA A 14 19.34 0.45 0.78
CA ALA A 14 19.94 -0.30 -0.33
C ALA A 14 20.92 -1.38 0.17
N ASP A 15 21.61 -1.11 1.28
CA ASP A 15 22.64 -1.99 1.85
C ASP A 15 22.06 -3.24 2.50
N ASP A 16 20.77 -3.24 2.84
CA ASP A 16 20.09 -4.36 3.49
C ASP A 16 19.75 -5.50 2.50
N LEU A 17 19.89 -5.27 1.19
CA LEU A 17 19.66 -6.30 0.19
C LEU A 17 20.84 -7.25 0.09
N SER A 18 20.57 -8.55 0.23
CA SER A 18 21.57 -9.59 0.00
C SER A 18 22.20 -9.45 -1.40
N ALA A 19 23.52 -9.29 -1.45
CA ALA A 19 24.27 -9.20 -2.70
C ALA A 19 24.02 -10.42 -3.61
N ALA A 20 23.89 -11.62 -3.03
CA ALA A 20 23.59 -12.84 -3.77
C ALA A 20 22.19 -12.80 -4.39
N LEU A 21 21.19 -12.28 -3.67
CA LEU A 21 19.85 -12.09 -4.19
C LEU A 21 19.83 -11.03 -5.30
N CYS A 22 20.53 -9.91 -5.11
CA CYS A 22 20.69 -8.88 -6.14
C CYS A 22 21.31 -9.44 -7.42
N GLN A 23 22.35 -10.25 -7.30
CA GLN A 23 22.99 -10.88 -8.46
C GLN A 23 22.00 -11.82 -9.17
N THR A 24 21.32 -12.68 -8.42
CA THR A 24 20.30 -13.60 -8.98
C THR A 24 19.21 -12.85 -9.77
N ILE A 25 18.77 -11.69 -9.27
CA ILE A 25 17.80 -10.85 -9.97
C ILE A 25 18.41 -10.31 -11.28
N ARG A 26 19.62 -9.72 -11.20
CA ARG A 26 20.32 -9.13 -12.35
C ARG A 26 20.69 -10.15 -13.42
N ASP A 27 20.91 -11.41 -13.07
CA ASP A 27 21.18 -12.50 -14.01
C ASP A 27 19.99 -12.79 -14.96
N ASN A 28 18.81 -12.24 -14.67
CA ASN A 28 17.66 -12.29 -15.58
C ASN A 28 17.70 -11.22 -16.68
N ARG A 29 18.69 -10.31 -16.72
CA ARG A 29 18.83 -9.30 -17.77
C ARG A 29 18.78 -9.94 -19.16
N GLY A 30 18.04 -9.31 -20.08
CA GLY A 30 17.77 -9.83 -21.42
C GLY A 30 16.53 -10.74 -21.52
N ARG A 31 15.96 -11.20 -20.39
CA ARG A 31 14.71 -11.97 -20.38
C ARG A 31 13.48 -11.06 -20.34
N ALA A 32 12.33 -11.58 -20.76
CA ALA A 32 11.05 -10.91 -20.49
C ALA A 32 10.72 -11.00 -18.99
N TRP A 33 10.24 -9.91 -18.40
CA TRP A 33 9.82 -9.89 -16.99
C TRP A 33 8.74 -10.95 -16.70
N SER A 34 8.98 -11.78 -15.68
CA SER A 34 7.99 -12.70 -15.10
C SER A 34 8.23 -12.83 -13.60
N THR A 35 7.14 -12.99 -12.83
CA THR A 35 7.20 -13.20 -11.38
C THR A 35 7.72 -14.59 -11.00
N THR A 36 7.84 -15.51 -11.95
CA THR A 36 8.34 -16.88 -11.74
C THR A 36 9.85 -17.01 -11.98
N LEU A 37 10.52 -15.92 -12.38
CA LEU A 37 11.95 -15.95 -12.63
C LEU A 37 12.76 -16.16 -11.35
N PRO A 38 13.96 -16.76 -11.44
CA PRO A 38 14.86 -16.93 -10.31
C PRO A 38 15.07 -15.63 -9.53
N GLY A 39 14.98 -15.71 -8.20
CA GLY A 39 15.15 -14.58 -7.28
C GLY A 39 13.92 -13.68 -7.10
N ILE A 40 12.95 -13.67 -8.02
CA ILE A 40 11.81 -12.72 -7.94
C ILE A 40 10.85 -13.05 -6.79
N SER A 41 10.54 -14.33 -6.56
CA SER A 41 9.72 -14.74 -5.40
C SER A 41 10.42 -14.46 -4.07
N ALA A 42 11.73 -14.68 -3.99
CA ALA A 42 12.52 -14.38 -2.80
C ALA A 42 12.57 -12.86 -2.52
N LEU A 43 12.79 -12.06 -3.58
CA LEU A 43 12.73 -10.61 -3.50
C LEU A 43 11.37 -10.12 -3.01
N ARG A 44 10.27 -10.70 -3.50
CA ARG A 44 8.92 -10.34 -3.07
C ARG A 44 8.75 -10.50 -1.55
N ILE A 45 9.22 -11.61 -1.00
CA ILE A 45 9.14 -11.91 0.44
C ILE A 45 10.03 -10.93 1.23
N ASP A 46 11.25 -10.68 0.75
CA ASP A 46 12.18 -9.75 1.37
C ASP A 46 11.62 -8.31 1.41
N LEU A 47 11.15 -7.82 0.27
CA LEU A 47 10.56 -6.48 0.15
C LEU A 47 9.31 -6.33 1.02
N LEU A 48 8.44 -7.34 1.11
CA LEU A 48 7.28 -7.30 2.00
C LEU A 48 7.70 -7.07 3.46
N ARG A 49 8.70 -7.82 3.94
CA ARG A 49 9.21 -7.68 5.30
C ARG A 49 9.86 -6.32 5.53
N ARG A 50 10.72 -5.88 4.61
CA ARG A 50 11.45 -4.61 4.73
C ARG A 50 10.55 -3.39 4.60
N GLN A 51 9.51 -3.48 3.77
CA GLN A 51 8.44 -2.48 3.72
C GLN A 51 7.42 -2.60 4.85
N LYS A 52 7.66 -3.45 5.86
CA LYS A 52 6.78 -3.69 7.00
C LYS A 52 5.33 -3.96 6.57
N PHE A 53 5.20 -4.77 5.53
CA PHE A 53 3.93 -5.13 4.93
C PHE A 53 3.10 -3.90 4.52
N ARG A 54 3.75 -2.82 4.07
CA ARG A 54 3.09 -1.62 3.57
C ARG A 54 3.36 -1.41 2.08
N CYS A 55 2.38 -0.86 1.38
CA CYS A 55 2.56 -0.32 0.05
C CYS A 55 3.60 0.81 0.09
N ALA A 56 4.59 0.78 -0.81
CA ALA A 56 5.64 1.80 -0.87
C ALA A 56 5.10 3.23 -1.10
N TYR A 57 3.88 3.37 -1.66
CA TYR A 57 3.32 4.67 -2.04
C TYR A 57 2.19 5.14 -1.11
N CYS A 58 1.19 4.30 -0.84
CA CYS A 58 0.06 4.68 0.00
C CYS A 58 0.19 4.24 1.47
N GLN A 59 1.21 3.47 1.85
CA GLN A 59 1.39 2.98 3.22
C GLN A 59 0.24 2.09 3.75
N THR A 60 -0.77 1.75 2.94
CA THR A 60 -1.78 0.74 3.26
C THR A 60 -1.12 -0.60 3.50
N HIS A 61 -1.66 -1.35 4.47
CA HIS A 61 -1.19 -2.69 4.78
C HIS A 61 -1.39 -3.64 3.59
N ILE A 62 -0.45 -4.57 3.48
CA ILE A 62 -0.40 -5.63 2.50
C ILE A 62 -0.22 -6.92 3.30
N SER A 63 -1.33 -7.57 3.67
CA SER A 63 -1.34 -8.89 4.31
C SER A 63 -0.47 -9.87 3.56
N ASP A 64 0.03 -10.92 4.22
CA ASP A 64 1.00 -11.89 3.69
C ASP A 64 0.39 -13.01 2.81
N ASN A 65 -0.92 -13.28 2.94
CA ASN A 65 -1.60 -14.46 2.36
C ASN A 65 -2.33 -14.24 1.00
N LEU A 66 -2.60 -13.00 0.61
CA LEU A 66 -3.23 -12.61 -0.67
C LEU A 66 -2.28 -12.58 -1.91
N ASN A 67 -1.95 -13.75 -2.48
CA ASN A 67 -1.30 -13.83 -3.80
C ASN A 67 -2.22 -13.24 -4.91
N GLY A 68 -1.67 -12.46 -5.84
CA GLY A 68 -2.42 -11.85 -6.98
C GLY A 68 -3.05 -10.47 -6.74
N LEU A 69 -3.00 -9.91 -5.52
CA LEU A 69 -3.45 -8.54 -5.21
C LEU A 69 -2.29 -7.55 -4.94
N ARG A 70 -1.05 -7.99 -5.16
CA ARG A 70 0.17 -7.21 -4.91
C ARG A 70 1.13 -7.35 -6.06
N GLU A 71 1.74 -6.24 -6.41
CA GLU A 71 2.58 -6.13 -7.58
C GLU A 71 3.97 -5.68 -7.17
N ILE A 72 4.99 -6.35 -7.72
CA ILE A 72 6.32 -5.75 -7.77
C ILE A 72 6.23 -4.65 -8.83
N ASP A 73 6.21 -3.41 -8.36
CA ASP A 73 6.26 -2.25 -9.23
C ASP A 73 7.70 -1.96 -9.63
N HIS A 74 7.85 -1.39 -10.83
CA HIS A 74 9.10 -0.83 -11.30
C HIS A 74 9.03 0.68 -11.13
N VAL A 75 9.85 1.25 -10.24
CA VAL A 75 9.88 2.70 -9.97
C VAL A 75 10.06 3.48 -11.28
N LEU A 76 11.11 3.17 -12.04
CA LEU A 76 11.29 3.59 -13.43
C LEU A 76 10.57 2.61 -14.37
N PRO A 77 9.71 3.11 -15.27
CA PRO A 77 8.90 2.26 -16.16
C PRO A 77 9.77 1.47 -17.12
N LYS A 78 9.52 0.16 -17.25
CA LYS A 78 10.31 -0.75 -18.10
C LYS A 78 10.11 -0.58 -19.62
N LYS A 79 8.99 0.00 -20.05
CA LYS A 79 8.58 0.02 -21.46
C LYS A 79 8.31 1.43 -21.94
N ARG A 80 8.45 1.64 -23.23
CA ARG A 80 8.00 2.84 -23.93
C ARG A 80 6.47 2.88 -23.96
N THR A 81 5.89 4.06 -23.80
CA THR A 81 4.47 4.29 -24.06
C THR A 81 4.16 4.01 -25.54
N LYS A 82 3.11 3.23 -25.83
CA LYS A 82 2.78 2.78 -27.19
C LYS A 82 2.55 3.98 -28.13
N ASP A 83 1.63 4.86 -27.75
CA ASP A 83 1.25 6.04 -28.53
C ASP A 83 1.97 7.28 -27.99
N LEU A 84 3.30 7.24 -28.06
CA LEU A 84 4.16 8.30 -27.51
C LEU A 84 3.99 9.61 -28.28
N ASN A 85 3.68 10.70 -27.57
CA ASN A 85 3.70 12.05 -28.12
C ASN A 85 5.07 12.72 -27.89
N PRO A 86 5.85 13.00 -28.96
CA PRO A 86 7.19 13.59 -28.85
C PRO A 86 7.16 15.02 -28.30
N ASP A 87 6.07 15.77 -28.47
CA ASP A 87 5.93 17.14 -27.96
C ASP A 87 5.68 17.18 -26.45
N VAL A 88 5.34 16.03 -25.86
CA VAL A 88 4.94 15.89 -24.46
C VAL A 88 5.93 15.07 -23.64
N VAL A 89 6.62 14.09 -24.24
CA VAL A 89 7.49 13.12 -23.54
C VAL A 89 8.57 13.75 -22.65
N PHE A 90 9.04 14.95 -22.95
CA PHE A 90 10.05 15.64 -22.14
C PHE A 90 9.50 16.75 -21.23
N ARG A 91 8.19 17.01 -21.24
CA ARG A 91 7.59 18.03 -20.37
C ARG A 91 7.69 17.61 -18.91
N SER A 92 7.90 18.55 -18.00
CA SER A 92 8.09 18.25 -16.57
C SER A 92 6.78 18.09 -15.78
N THR A 93 5.63 18.35 -16.40
CA THR A 93 4.30 18.26 -15.77
C THR A 93 3.94 16.81 -15.40
N ILE A 94 3.14 16.63 -14.34
CA ILE A 94 2.75 15.29 -13.86
C ILE A 94 1.99 14.50 -14.93
N SER A 95 1.04 15.13 -15.63
CA SER A 95 0.25 14.46 -16.67
C SER A 95 1.10 13.99 -17.86
N ALA A 96 2.18 14.71 -18.17
CA ALA A 96 3.11 14.34 -19.24
C ALA A 96 4.05 13.19 -18.86
N ARG A 97 4.12 12.79 -17.59
CA ARG A 97 5.04 11.74 -17.13
C ARG A 97 4.56 10.33 -17.42
N ALA A 98 3.31 10.14 -17.81
CA ALA A 98 2.83 8.87 -18.38
C ALA A 98 3.34 8.64 -19.82
N GLN A 99 3.92 9.66 -20.46
CA GLN A 99 4.62 9.57 -21.74
C GLN A 99 6.11 9.34 -21.46
N THR A 100 6.58 8.11 -21.63
CA THR A 100 7.95 7.71 -21.32
C THR A 100 8.57 6.89 -22.44
N LEU A 101 9.88 7.03 -22.62
CA LEU A 101 10.68 6.16 -23.48
C LEU A 101 10.92 4.78 -22.86
N GLY A 102 10.71 4.66 -21.55
CA GLY A 102 10.97 3.45 -20.77
C GLY A 102 12.46 3.20 -20.54
N TYR A 103 12.73 2.34 -19.56
CA TYR A 103 14.06 1.99 -19.11
C TYR A 103 14.22 0.46 -19.04
N PRO A 104 14.23 -0.26 -20.18
CA PRO A 104 14.31 -1.72 -20.18
C PRO A 104 15.54 -2.26 -19.46
N VAL A 105 16.65 -1.51 -19.50
CA VAL A 105 17.92 -1.83 -18.81
C VAL A 105 17.77 -1.95 -17.29
N PHE A 106 16.77 -1.28 -16.70
CA PHE A 106 16.48 -1.31 -15.25
C PHE A 106 15.35 -2.27 -14.88
N THR A 107 14.91 -3.12 -15.80
CA THR A 107 13.83 -4.12 -15.54
C THR A 107 14.19 -5.05 -14.38
N PHE A 108 15.46 -5.45 -14.29
CA PHE A 108 15.98 -6.36 -13.26
C PHE A 108 17.00 -5.66 -12.36
N GLU A 109 16.82 -4.37 -12.12
CA GLU A 109 17.62 -3.64 -11.14
C GLU A 109 16.91 -3.68 -9.79
N PRO A 110 17.49 -4.30 -8.73
CA PRO A 110 16.83 -4.44 -7.43
C PRO A 110 16.32 -3.13 -6.83
N LEU A 111 17.07 -2.03 -6.97
CA LEU A 111 16.67 -0.71 -6.46
C LEU A 111 15.51 -0.09 -7.26
N ASN A 112 15.20 -0.64 -8.44
CA ASN A 112 14.04 -0.27 -9.23
C ASN A 112 12.77 -1.03 -8.82
N LEU A 113 12.86 -2.01 -7.92
CA LEU A 113 11.76 -2.93 -7.59
C LEU A 113 11.28 -2.72 -6.16
N VAL A 114 9.96 -2.54 -6.01
CA VAL A 114 9.29 -2.31 -4.72
C VAL A 114 7.93 -3.00 -4.70
N ILE A 115 7.38 -3.24 -3.51
CA ILE A 115 6.04 -3.81 -3.34
C ILE A 115 5.00 -2.70 -3.26
N THR A 116 3.92 -2.87 -4.02
CA THR A 116 2.81 -1.92 -4.04
C THR A 116 1.47 -2.66 -4.01
N CYS A 117 0.42 -1.97 -3.56
CA CYS A 117 -0.94 -2.45 -3.75
C CYS A 117 -1.34 -2.35 -5.23
N LYS A 118 -2.26 -3.20 -5.67
CA LYS A 118 -2.73 -3.24 -7.06
C LYS A 118 -3.20 -1.87 -7.56
N GLN A 119 -3.93 -1.11 -6.74
CA GLN A 119 -4.46 0.21 -7.11
C GLN A 119 -3.33 1.21 -7.37
N CYS A 120 -2.35 1.31 -6.46
CA CYS A 120 -1.19 2.19 -6.65
C CYS A 120 -0.38 1.82 -7.89
N ASN A 121 -0.13 0.52 -8.12
CA ASN A 121 0.59 0.06 -9.31
C ASN A 121 -0.17 0.41 -10.60
N THR A 122 -1.49 0.20 -10.60
CA THR A 122 -2.36 0.48 -11.75
C THR A 122 -2.44 1.98 -12.04
N ASN A 123 -2.65 2.80 -11.01
CA ASN A 123 -2.77 4.25 -11.13
C ASN A 123 -1.45 4.88 -11.59
N LYS A 124 -0.34 4.46 -10.98
CA LYS A 124 1.00 4.88 -11.40
C LYS A 124 1.24 4.52 -12.87
N SER A 125 0.90 3.30 -13.29
CA SER A 125 1.08 2.84 -14.66
C SER A 125 2.51 3.10 -15.18
N GLN A 126 2.64 3.86 -16.26
CA GLN A 126 3.90 4.25 -16.91
C GLN A 126 4.47 5.58 -16.40
N PHE A 127 4.01 6.10 -15.26
CA PHE A 127 4.53 7.35 -14.71
C PHE A 127 6.06 7.28 -14.57
N ASP A 128 6.74 8.22 -15.22
CA ASP A 128 8.19 8.35 -15.23
C ASP A 128 8.64 9.33 -14.15
N PRO A 129 9.27 8.85 -13.06
CA PRO A 129 9.70 9.71 -11.97
C PRO A 129 11.05 10.38 -12.19
N LEU A 130 11.78 10.10 -13.28
CA LEU A 130 13.13 10.66 -13.47
C LEU A 130 13.06 12.19 -13.61
N GLU A 131 13.85 12.93 -12.83
CA GLU A 131 13.77 14.40 -12.80
C GLU A 131 14.14 14.99 -14.16
N VAL A 132 15.27 14.55 -14.73
CA VAL A 132 15.74 14.93 -16.06
C VAL A 132 15.49 13.79 -17.04
N ARG A 133 14.65 14.05 -18.05
CA ARG A 133 14.30 13.07 -19.10
C ARG A 133 14.90 13.52 -20.43
N GLY A 134 15.50 12.58 -21.16
CA GLY A 134 16.15 12.84 -22.44
C GLY A 134 16.05 11.65 -23.38
N LEU A 135 16.51 11.83 -24.62
CA LEU A 135 16.52 10.77 -25.64
C LEU A 135 17.41 9.58 -25.24
N ASN A 136 18.48 9.87 -24.50
CA ASN A 136 19.41 8.87 -24.00
C ASN A 136 19.10 8.61 -22.52
N PRO A 137 18.51 7.46 -22.17
CA PRO A 137 18.34 7.10 -20.78
C PRO A 137 19.70 6.90 -20.09
N PRO A 138 19.79 7.05 -18.76
CA PRO A 138 21.01 6.79 -18.01
C PRO A 138 21.54 5.37 -18.25
N SER A 139 22.86 5.20 -18.33
CA SER A 139 23.52 3.89 -18.39
C SER A 139 23.41 3.14 -17.06
N ASP A 140 23.54 3.88 -15.96
CA ASP A 140 23.51 3.37 -14.60
C ASP A 140 22.22 3.80 -13.90
N TYR A 141 21.79 2.99 -12.93
CA TYR A 141 20.62 3.32 -12.14
C TYR A 141 20.90 4.56 -11.29
N PRO A 142 20.06 5.61 -11.33
CA PRO A 142 20.26 6.77 -10.48
C PRO A 142 20.11 6.40 -9.00
N THR A 143 21.12 6.71 -8.19
CA THR A 143 21.18 6.32 -6.76
C THR A 143 21.02 7.47 -5.79
N TRP A 144 20.61 8.64 -6.29
CA TRP A 144 20.45 9.83 -5.45
C TRP A 144 19.01 10.37 -5.49
N SER A 145 18.55 10.83 -4.33
CA SER A 145 17.21 11.39 -4.13
C SER A 145 16.82 12.41 -5.22
N GLY A 146 17.66 13.41 -5.49
CA GLY A 146 17.30 14.48 -6.45
C GLY A 146 17.29 14.06 -7.92
N SER A 147 17.68 12.83 -8.25
CA SER A 147 17.47 12.26 -9.58
C SER A 147 16.00 11.94 -9.87
N PHE A 148 15.14 11.96 -8.85
CA PHE A 148 13.73 11.63 -8.97
C PHE A 148 12.83 12.81 -8.58
N ARG A 149 11.74 12.99 -9.32
CA ARG A 149 10.69 13.98 -9.04
C ARG A 149 9.66 13.52 -8.02
N TRP A 150 9.67 12.23 -7.68
CA TRP A 150 8.76 11.64 -6.71
C TRP A 150 9.53 11.06 -5.52
N ILE A 151 8.82 10.56 -4.52
CA ILE A 151 9.44 9.86 -3.39
C ILE A 151 9.99 8.53 -3.91
N HIS A 152 11.31 8.37 -3.89
CA HIS A 152 11.96 7.11 -4.20
C HIS A 152 12.09 6.25 -2.93
N PRO A 153 11.49 5.05 -2.86
CA PRO A 153 11.45 4.27 -1.62
C PRO A 153 12.81 3.93 -1.01
N TYR A 154 13.89 3.92 -1.79
CA TYR A 154 15.26 3.67 -1.30
C TYR A 154 16.07 4.93 -0.96
N PHE A 155 15.67 6.11 -1.44
CA PHE A 155 16.51 7.32 -1.37
C PHE A 155 15.83 8.50 -0.68
N ASP A 156 14.56 8.36 -0.35
CA ASP A 156 13.77 9.38 0.33
C ASP A 156 13.14 8.80 1.58
N LYS A 157 13.03 9.64 2.62
CA LYS A 157 12.23 9.36 3.79
C LYS A 157 10.79 9.82 3.54
N TYR A 158 9.83 8.91 3.60
CA TYR A 158 8.44 9.14 3.20
C TYR A 158 7.78 10.30 3.96
N SER A 159 7.92 10.32 5.28
CA SER A 159 7.28 11.34 6.14
C SER A 159 7.83 12.76 5.95
N ASP A 160 9.02 12.91 5.37
CA ASP A 160 9.57 14.21 4.99
C ASP A 160 8.83 14.81 3.78
N HIS A 161 8.07 13.98 3.03
CA HIS A 161 7.41 14.37 1.79
C HIS A 161 5.87 14.29 1.83
N ILE A 162 5.28 13.38 2.60
CA ILE A 162 3.83 13.22 2.77
C ILE A 162 3.51 13.00 4.25
N ARG A 163 2.51 13.72 4.76
CA ARG A 163 1.85 13.41 6.04
C ARG A 163 0.53 12.69 5.76
N ILE A 164 0.21 11.71 6.58
CA ILE A 164 -1.06 10.97 6.51
C ILE A 164 -1.85 11.33 7.76
N THR A 165 -3.07 11.86 7.61
CA THR A 165 -3.95 12.10 8.76
C THR A 165 -4.53 10.78 9.26
N ASP A 166 -5.12 10.78 10.46
CA ASP A 166 -5.77 9.57 11.00
C ASP A 166 -6.88 9.04 10.07
N HIS A 167 -7.56 9.93 9.34
CA HIS A 167 -8.57 9.61 8.32
C HIS A 167 -7.99 9.24 6.95
N ARG A 168 -6.71 8.86 6.89
CA ARG A 168 -5.97 8.50 5.66
C ARG A 168 -6.02 9.55 4.55
N LEU A 169 -6.04 10.82 4.92
CA LEU A 169 -5.84 11.91 3.97
C LEU A 169 -4.35 12.13 3.76
N TYR A 170 -3.90 12.11 2.51
CA TYR A 170 -2.50 12.33 2.15
C TYR A 170 -2.24 13.82 1.92
N VAL A 171 -1.52 14.44 2.85
CA VAL A 171 -1.15 15.85 2.80
C VAL A 171 0.27 15.98 2.26
N LYS A 172 0.40 16.63 1.09
CA LYS A 172 1.71 16.94 0.52
C LYS A 172 2.53 17.83 1.46
N VAL A 173 3.80 17.48 1.67
CA VAL A 173 4.81 18.35 2.31
C VAL A 173 5.73 18.96 1.26
N THR A 174 6.07 18.18 0.23
CA THR A 174 7.01 18.59 -0.83
C THR A 174 6.46 18.32 -2.24
N LYS A 175 7.18 18.80 -3.26
CA LYS A 175 6.87 18.48 -4.68
C LYS A 175 6.93 16.98 -4.97
N LYS A 176 7.83 16.25 -4.30
CA LYS A 176 7.92 14.78 -4.40
C LYS A 176 6.68 14.08 -3.88
N GLY A 177 6.22 14.49 -2.70
CA GLY A 177 4.98 13.96 -2.12
C GLY A 177 3.77 14.24 -3.00
N TRP A 178 3.68 15.46 -3.55
CA TRP A 178 2.62 15.80 -4.48
C TRP A 178 2.64 14.93 -5.76
N ALA A 179 3.82 14.61 -6.28
CA ALA A 179 3.96 13.73 -7.43
C ALA A 179 3.40 12.32 -7.16
N VAL A 180 3.72 11.72 -6.01
CA VAL A 180 3.17 10.42 -5.61
C VAL A 180 1.65 10.49 -5.41
N ILE A 181 1.16 11.48 -4.66
CA ILE A 181 -0.29 11.64 -4.40
C ILE A 181 -1.07 11.69 -5.72
N LYS A 182 -0.59 12.47 -6.70
CA LYS A 182 -1.27 12.61 -7.99
C LYS A 182 -1.09 11.41 -8.91
N ALA A 183 0.12 10.85 -8.99
CA ALA A 183 0.38 9.68 -9.84
C ALA A 183 -0.40 8.44 -9.36
N CYS A 184 -0.49 8.26 -8.04
CA CYS A 184 -1.21 7.13 -7.44
C CYS A 184 -2.69 7.45 -7.13
N LYS A 185 -3.15 8.69 -7.41
CA LYS A 185 -4.54 9.15 -7.20
C LYS A 185 -5.02 9.01 -5.75
N LEU A 186 -4.13 9.32 -4.80
CA LEU A 186 -4.38 9.19 -3.37
C LEU A 186 -5.32 10.28 -2.81
N ASP A 187 -5.60 11.31 -3.61
CA ASP A 187 -6.50 12.42 -3.29
C ASP A 187 -7.80 12.41 -4.11
N GLU A 188 -8.05 11.36 -4.90
CA GLU A 188 -9.33 11.19 -5.60
C GLU A 188 -10.42 10.71 -4.62
N ALA A 189 -11.61 11.30 -4.74
CA ALA A 189 -12.73 11.10 -3.81
C ALA A 189 -13.10 9.63 -3.61
N GLU A 190 -12.96 8.77 -4.62
CA GLU A 190 -13.27 7.34 -4.50
C GLU A 190 -12.32 6.58 -3.54
N THR A 191 -11.05 6.99 -3.48
CA THR A 191 -10.05 6.43 -2.55
C THR A 191 -10.27 6.95 -1.13
N LEU A 192 -10.71 8.20 -1.00
CA LEU A 192 -10.91 8.92 0.26
C LEU A 192 -12.25 8.55 0.93
N ASN A 193 -13.32 8.50 0.13
CA ASN A 193 -14.68 8.24 0.60
C ASN A 193 -14.83 6.84 1.16
N ARG A 194 -14.04 5.87 0.69
CA ARG A 194 -14.15 4.47 1.14
C ARG A 194 -13.57 4.27 2.53
N SER A 195 -12.43 4.91 2.85
CA SER A 195 -11.88 4.92 4.22
C SER A 195 -12.77 5.72 5.18
N ILE A 196 -13.24 6.91 4.77
CA ILE A 196 -14.19 7.71 5.57
C ILE A 196 -15.51 6.97 5.78
N ALA A 197 -16.03 6.28 4.76
CA ALA A 197 -17.24 5.49 4.87
C ALA A 197 -17.05 4.24 5.73
N ALA A 198 -15.90 3.58 5.66
CA ALA A 198 -15.56 2.46 6.53
C ALA A 198 -15.47 2.92 7.99
N GLU A 199 -14.83 4.06 8.26
CA GLU A 199 -14.78 4.68 9.58
C GLU A 199 -16.17 5.07 10.08
N ALA A 200 -16.97 5.77 9.27
CA ALA A 200 -18.34 6.15 9.62
C ALA A 200 -19.25 4.94 9.84
N PHE A 201 -19.02 3.85 9.11
CA PHE A 201 -19.73 2.58 9.30
C PHE A 201 -19.31 1.92 10.62
N GLY A 202 -18.00 1.79 10.87
CA GLY A 202 -17.44 1.23 12.10
C GLY A 202 -17.74 2.04 13.35
N ALA A 203 -17.90 3.36 13.23
CA ALA A 203 -18.24 4.26 14.32
C ALA A 203 -19.57 3.90 15.00
N LYS A 204 -20.48 3.22 14.29
CA LYS A 204 -21.80 2.79 14.80
C LYS A 204 -21.71 1.70 15.85
N TYR A 205 -20.62 0.93 15.86
CA TYR A 205 -20.45 -0.23 16.72
C TYR A 205 -19.62 0.14 17.94
N GLN A 206 -19.93 -0.42 19.11
CA GLN A 206 -19.19 -0.15 20.36
C GLN A 206 -18.27 -1.31 20.75
N GLY A 207 -18.67 -2.55 20.45
CA GLY A 207 -17.87 -3.75 20.62
C GLY A 207 -17.21 -4.22 19.32
N ILE A 208 -16.15 -5.00 19.45
CA ILE A 208 -15.47 -5.62 18.31
C ILE A 208 -16.36 -6.69 17.67
N ALA A 209 -17.17 -7.40 18.46
CA ALA A 209 -18.09 -8.42 17.93
C ALA A 209 -19.14 -7.80 17.00
N ASP A 210 -19.74 -6.68 17.40
CA ASP A 210 -20.74 -5.98 16.58
C ASP A 210 -20.11 -5.39 15.31
N ALA A 211 -18.90 -4.84 15.42
CA ALA A 211 -18.18 -4.32 14.26
C ALA A 211 -17.85 -5.42 13.26
N LEU A 212 -17.30 -6.55 13.73
CA LEU A 212 -16.98 -7.71 12.90
C LEU A 212 -18.24 -8.28 12.23
N ASP A 213 -19.36 -8.37 12.95
CA ASP A 213 -20.64 -8.79 12.39
C ASP A 213 -21.10 -7.87 11.25
N GLY A 214 -21.11 -6.55 11.50
CA GLY A 214 -21.49 -5.54 10.53
C GLY A 214 -20.64 -5.59 9.25
N PHE A 215 -19.32 -5.64 9.41
CA PHE A 215 -18.37 -5.68 8.30
C PHE A 215 -18.32 -7.03 7.55
N SER A 216 -18.95 -8.05 8.10
CA SER A 216 -19.05 -9.38 7.48
C SER A 216 -20.38 -9.59 6.77
N SER A 217 -21.29 -8.62 6.82
CA SER A 217 -22.53 -8.66 6.05
C SER A 217 -22.23 -8.88 4.55
N PRO A 218 -23.02 -9.70 3.83
CA PRO A 218 -22.91 -9.81 2.37
C PRO A 218 -23.10 -8.48 1.63
N SER A 219 -23.75 -7.49 2.25
CA SER A 219 -23.92 -6.13 1.74
C SER A 219 -22.76 -5.18 2.08
N CYS A 220 -21.73 -5.66 2.78
CA CYS A 220 -20.55 -4.86 3.11
C CYS A 220 -19.70 -4.67 1.86
N GLU A 221 -19.57 -3.42 1.43
CA GLU A 221 -18.77 -3.04 0.26
C GLU A 221 -17.28 -2.80 0.61
N PHE A 222 -16.92 -2.86 1.90
CA PHE A 222 -15.57 -2.58 2.38
C PHE A 222 -14.64 -3.78 2.23
N HIS A 223 -13.47 -3.54 1.64
CA HIS A 223 -12.43 -4.52 1.53
C HIS A 223 -11.85 -4.88 2.91
N LYS A 224 -11.28 -6.08 3.02
CA LYS A 224 -10.75 -6.63 4.27
C LYS A 224 -9.82 -5.65 4.99
N GLU A 225 -8.89 -5.04 4.27
CA GLU A 225 -7.90 -4.14 4.87
C GLU A 225 -8.54 -2.87 5.44
N GLU A 226 -9.56 -2.32 4.77
CA GLU A 226 -10.29 -1.13 5.24
C GLU A 226 -11.00 -1.42 6.56
N VAL A 227 -11.60 -2.61 6.68
CA VAL A 227 -12.20 -3.09 7.93
C VAL A 227 -11.16 -3.21 9.03
N LEU A 228 -10.02 -3.85 8.74
CA LEU A 228 -8.96 -4.07 9.72
C LEU A 228 -8.32 -2.76 10.19
N ASP A 229 -8.21 -1.76 9.31
CA ASP A 229 -7.73 -0.43 9.68
C ASP A 229 -8.70 0.27 10.64
N VAL A 230 -10.02 0.13 10.42
CA VAL A 230 -11.04 0.65 11.34
C VAL A 230 -11.00 -0.07 12.70
N LEU A 231 -10.84 -1.41 12.69
CA LEU A 231 -10.74 -2.19 13.92
C LEU A 231 -9.45 -1.86 14.70
N GLU A 232 -8.31 -1.75 14.04
CA GLU A 232 -7.03 -1.40 14.65
C GLU A 232 -7.04 0.02 15.25
N ALA A 233 -7.69 0.97 14.56
CA ALA A 233 -7.84 2.33 15.06
C ALA A 233 -8.78 2.42 16.28
N LYS A 234 -9.89 1.67 16.25
CA LYS A 234 -10.93 1.74 17.29
C LYS A 234 -10.64 0.85 18.51
N PHE A 235 -9.99 -0.28 18.28
CA PHE A 235 -9.67 -1.29 19.30
C PHE A 235 -8.16 -1.58 19.29
N PRO A 236 -7.31 -0.59 19.65
CA PRO A 236 -5.86 -0.71 19.53
C PRO A 236 -5.25 -1.80 20.42
N SER A 237 -5.98 -2.30 21.43
CA SER A 237 -5.57 -3.45 22.24
C SER A 237 -5.66 -4.78 21.50
N VAL A 238 -6.43 -4.84 20.41
CA VAL A 238 -6.64 -6.07 19.63
C VAL A 238 -5.58 -6.19 18.55
N PRO A 239 -4.78 -7.27 18.52
CA PRO A 239 -3.80 -7.48 17.47
C PRO A 239 -4.47 -7.64 16.09
N ARG A 240 -3.98 -6.91 15.07
CA ARG A 240 -4.53 -6.96 13.70
C ARG A 240 -4.66 -8.38 13.15
N ILE A 241 -3.67 -9.24 13.41
CA ILE A 241 -3.69 -10.65 12.97
C ILE A 241 -4.90 -11.40 13.55
N ARG A 242 -5.19 -11.19 14.84
CA ARG A 242 -6.32 -11.83 15.52
C ARG A 242 -7.65 -11.30 14.97
N ALA A 243 -7.74 -9.99 14.71
CA ALA A 243 -8.91 -9.40 14.06
C ALA A 243 -9.12 -9.94 12.63
N GLU A 244 -8.04 -10.14 11.86
CA GLU A 244 -8.09 -10.72 10.51
C GLU A 244 -8.59 -12.16 10.52
N GLU A 245 -8.07 -13.00 11.41
CA GLU A 245 -8.51 -14.39 11.58
C GLU A 245 -10.01 -14.49 11.83
N VAL A 246 -10.51 -13.71 12.79
CA VAL A 246 -11.94 -13.74 13.15
C VAL A 246 -12.81 -13.19 12.02
N LEU A 247 -12.39 -12.10 11.36
CA LEU A 247 -13.11 -11.52 10.22
C LEU A 247 -13.25 -12.51 9.05
N ASP A 248 -12.18 -13.23 8.71
CA ASP A 248 -12.20 -14.22 7.63
C ASP A 248 -13.15 -15.39 7.97
N ILE A 249 -13.15 -15.87 9.22
CA ILE A 249 -14.11 -16.88 9.70
C ILE A 249 -15.55 -16.37 9.60
N PHE A 250 -15.80 -15.13 10.03
CA PHE A 250 -17.13 -14.53 10.01
C PHE A 250 -17.68 -14.39 8.58
N ARG A 251 -16.85 -13.94 7.64
CA ARG A 251 -17.21 -13.81 6.23
C ARG A 251 -17.47 -15.18 5.59
N ALA A 252 -16.65 -16.18 5.89
CA ALA A 252 -16.85 -17.54 5.42
C ALA A 252 -18.18 -18.12 5.95
N ALA A 253 -18.45 -18.00 7.25
CA ALA A 253 -19.68 -18.47 7.90
C ALA A 253 -20.95 -17.79 7.37
N LYS A 254 -20.91 -16.47 7.15
CA LYS A 254 -22.04 -15.75 6.54
C LYS A 254 -22.25 -16.12 5.07
N SER A 255 -21.18 -16.40 4.33
CA SER A 255 -21.28 -16.87 2.95
C SER A 255 -21.84 -18.29 2.85
N SER A 256 -21.52 -19.18 3.79
CA SER A 256 -22.05 -20.55 3.84
C SER A 256 -23.50 -20.61 4.31
N LYS A 257 -24.00 -19.54 4.96
CA LYS A 257 -25.32 -19.46 5.62
C LYS A 257 -25.53 -20.56 6.66
N ASN A 258 -24.45 -21.12 7.20
CA ASN A 258 -24.50 -22.17 8.21
C ASN A 258 -24.63 -21.53 9.60
N SER A 259 -25.75 -21.78 10.29
CA SER A 259 -26.04 -21.19 11.60
C SER A 259 -25.04 -21.59 12.69
N GLU A 260 -24.47 -22.79 12.62
CA GLU A 260 -23.49 -23.28 13.57
C GLU A 260 -22.13 -22.59 13.37
N GLU A 261 -21.71 -22.40 12.12
CA GLU A 261 -20.50 -21.65 11.79
C GLU A 261 -20.63 -20.17 12.16
N ILE A 262 -21.82 -19.58 11.93
CA ILE A 262 -22.10 -18.19 12.33
C ILE A 262 -22.01 -18.05 13.85
N ARG A 263 -22.62 -18.97 14.60
CA ARG A 263 -22.54 -18.97 16.07
C ARG A 263 -21.09 -19.07 16.55
N ARG A 264 -20.31 -19.98 15.96
CA ARG A 264 -18.88 -20.12 16.28
C ARG A 264 -18.09 -18.84 15.98
N ALA A 265 -18.41 -18.14 14.90
CA ALA A 265 -17.78 -16.87 14.57
C ALA A 265 -18.08 -15.79 15.62
N PHE A 266 -19.32 -15.71 16.10
CA PHE A 266 -19.70 -14.83 17.22
C PHE A 266 -18.96 -15.17 18.51
N ASP A 267 -18.86 -16.46 18.87
CA ASP A 267 -18.13 -16.89 20.07
C ASP A 267 -16.65 -16.46 20.01
N LEU A 268 -16.01 -16.61 18.85
CA LEU A 268 -14.63 -16.15 18.64
C LEU A 268 -14.49 -14.62 18.77
N ALA A 269 -15.42 -13.86 18.19
CA ALA A 269 -15.39 -12.41 18.25
C ALA A 269 -15.64 -11.88 19.68
N TYR A 270 -16.52 -12.53 20.44
CA TYR A 270 -16.76 -12.18 21.84
C TYR A 270 -15.56 -12.53 22.72
N ASN A 271 -14.93 -13.69 22.50
CA ASN A 271 -13.70 -14.06 23.20
C ASN A 271 -12.58 -13.06 22.91
N LEU A 272 -12.46 -12.60 21.66
CA LEU A 272 -11.51 -11.55 21.30
C LEU A 272 -11.79 -10.24 22.05
N GLU A 273 -13.07 -9.86 22.19
CA GLU A 273 -13.47 -8.68 22.96
C GLU A 273 -13.07 -8.77 24.43
N VAL A 274 -13.33 -9.93 25.04
CA VAL A 274 -13.03 -10.21 26.45
C VAL A 274 -11.52 -10.27 26.69
N GLU A 275 -10.79 -10.98 25.83
CA GLU A 275 -9.34 -11.18 25.95
C GLU A 275 -8.58 -9.85 25.93
N PHE A 276 -9.01 -8.90 25.10
CA PHE A 276 -8.32 -7.62 24.89
C PHE A 276 -9.04 -6.41 25.49
N GLY A 277 -10.09 -6.63 26.30
CA GLY A 277 -10.86 -5.56 26.94
C GLY A 277 -11.42 -4.54 25.96
N ALA A 278 -11.80 -4.97 24.76
CA ALA A 278 -12.10 -4.12 23.62
C ALA A 278 -13.53 -3.54 23.67
N ARG A 279 -13.80 -2.70 24.68
CA ARG A 279 -14.96 -1.81 24.69
C ARG A 279 -14.47 -0.38 24.67
N VAL A 280 -15.00 0.42 23.74
CA VAL A 280 -14.71 1.86 23.76
C VAL A 280 -15.40 2.43 25.00
N ALA A 281 -14.62 2.84 26.01
CA ALA A 281 -15.15 3.64 27.10
C ALA A 281 -15.76 4.91 26.49
N GLU A 282 -17.00 5.22 26.84
CA GLU A 282 -17.70 6.43 26.42
C GLU A 282 -16.96 7.66 26.96
N ALA A 283 -15.92 8.11 26.25
CA ALA A 283 -15.31 9.41 26.49
C ALA A 283 -16.22 10.50 25.89
N LYS A 284 -17.37 10.75 26.53
CA LYS A 284 -18.19 11.96 26.41
C LYS A 284 -19.31 12.01 27.47
N ALA A 285 -18.94 12.02 28.74
CA ALA A 285 -19.70 12.65 29.82
C ALA A 285 -18.67 13.19 30.82
N GLU A 286 -18.97 14.32 31.47
CA GLU A 286 -18.10 15.08 32.39
C GLU A 286 -17.11 16.04 31.71
N VAL A 287 -17.68 17.04 31.00
CA VAL A 287 -17.31 18.43 31.28
C VAL A 287 -18.51 19.00 32.04
N ASP A 288 -18.49 18.84 33.35
CA ASP A 288 -19.07 19.77 34.32
C ASP A 288 -17.90 20.43 35.07
#